data_AF-A0A5J4RJ60-F1
#
_entry.id   AF-A0A5J4RJ60-F1
#
_cell.length_a   1.000
_cell.length_b   1.000
_cell.length_c   1.000
_cell.angle_alpha   90.00
_cell.angle_beta   90.00
_cell.angle_gamma   90.00
#
_symmetry.space_group_name_H-M   'P 1'
#
loop_
_entity.id
_entity.type
_entity.pdbx_description
1 polymer ?
#
loop_
_entity_poly.entity_id
_entity_poly.type
_entity_poly.pdbx_seq_one_letter_code
_entity_poly.pdbx_strand_id
1 'polypeptide(L)'
;MTHLQTIKDLIEHISDEEICKLEVGGIIFDDSRKSILRSADSTDFQAVPGSGKTTVLVSKLLLIAERWSFENRGICVLSHTNVAKNEIHKKIAESGLGKNLLKYPHFIGTIQEFVDKYLAYPALKYKEFNINIIDTDTSRNKIDSYLTANYYTNLWRTKHPNQAEGSSYISIKSINPLEFNFPSGLPALTTKTGQGFTDAKQRVIDDGYFFFDDMYVFANYALTMYPNYINNVRNRFPLIFIDEAQDNNKTQDELLEKIFNDEHCIYQRFGDSDQAIYDFQDADGANTFGTNTDRLSDINISDSKRFPTGLIAKNRLCRQSKTEIRKKAHLQTDRLLFSLFSACLFSERRVP
;
A
#
# COMPACT_ATOMS: atom_id res chain seq x y z
N MET A 1 24.13 23.40 27.09
CA MET A 1 22.83 23.04 26.46
C MET A 1 23.11 21.88 25.53
N THR A 2 22.77 20.67 25.93
CA THR A 2 22.83 19.48 25.06
C THR A 2 21.88 19.71 23.90
N HIS A 3 22.42 19.86 22.69
CA HIS A 3 21.62 19.88 21.47
C HIS A 3 20.81 18.58 21.47
N LEU A 4 19.47 18.67 21.59
CA LEU A 4 18.62 17.50 21.40
C LEU A 4 18.79 17.10 19.94
N GLN A 5 19.49 16.00 19.70
CA GLN A 5 19.77 15.49 18.36
C GLN A 5 18.44 15.21 17.68
N THR A 6 18.15 15.92 16.60
CA THR A 6 16.94 15.69 15.81
C THR A 6 17.13 14.50 14.88
N ILE A 7 16.05 13.90 14.39
CA ILE A 7 16.15 12.81 13.41
C ILE A 7 16.77 13.33 12.10
N LYS A 8 16.53 14.60 11.75
CA LYS A 8 17.17 15.21 10.59
C LYS A 8 18.69 15.27 10.76
N ASP A 9 19.16 15.66 11.96
CA ASP A 9 20.59 15.70 12.28
C ASP A 9 21.27 14.32 12.11
N LEU A 10 20.54 13.23 12.39
CA LEU A 10 21.04 11.85 12.19
C LEU A 10 21.31 11.52 10.72
N ILE A 11 20.57 12.15 9.81
CA ILE A 11 20.56 11.82 8.37
C ILE A 11 21.43 12.81 7.59
N GLU A 12 21.30 14.11 7.83
CA GLU A 12 21.99 15.15 7.05
C GLU A 12 23.51 15.13 7.26
N HIS A 13 23.98 14.68 8.43
CA HIS A 13 25.40 14.61 8.76
C HIS A 13 26.07 13.27 8.40
N ILE A 14 25.47 12.45 7.54
CA ILE A 14 26.11 11.23 7.01
C ILE A 14 27.38 11.61 6.21
N SER A 15 28.56 11.21 6.69
CA SER A 15 29.84 11.53 6.06
C SER A 15 30.14 10.62 4.87
N ASP A 16 31.00 11.08 3.96
CA ASP A 16 31.48 10.26 2.85
C ASP A 16 32.28 9.03 3.33
N GLU A 17 32.99 9.15 4.46
CA GLU A 17 33.75 8.05 5.05
C GLU A 17 32.84 6.91 5.52
N GLU A 18 31.69 7.22 6.13
CA GLU A 18 30.70 6.22 6.54
C GLU A 18 30.07 5.55 5.33
N ILE A 19 29.73 6.31 4.29
CA ILE A 19 29.19 5.76 3.03
C ILE A 19 30.21 4.82 2.38
N CYS A 20 31.50 5.19 2.37
CA CYS A 20 32.56 4.36 1.79
C CYS A 20 32.82 3.07 2.57
N LYS A 21 32.54 3.02 3.88
CA LYS A 21 32.67 1.82 4.71
C LYS A 21 31.54 0.81 4.51
N LEU A 22 30.44 1.21 3.86
CA LEU A 22 29.33 0.30 3.60
C LEU A 22 29.67 -0.71 2.50
N GLU A 23 29.75 -1.98 2.88
CA GLU A 23 29.86 -3.09 1.94
C GLU A 23 28.50 -3.77 1.72
N VAL A 24 27.57 -3.08 1.05
CA VAL A 24 26.23 -3.61 0.79
C VAL A 24 25.98 -3.79 -0.71
N GLY A 25 25.92 -5.04 -1.16
CA GLY A 25 25.43 -5.40 -2.50
C GLY A 25 26.26 -4.87 -3.68
N GLY A 26 27.55 -4.52 -3.48
CA GLY A 26 28.47 -4.12 -4.56
C GLY A 26 28.07 -2.85 -5.31
N ILE A 27 27.29 -1.96 -4.67
CA ILE A 27 26.90 -0.68 -5.26
C ILE A 27 28.00 0.36 -5.02
N ILE A 28 28.29 1.12 -6.08
CA ILE A 28 29.12 2.33 -5.96
C ILE A 28 28.13 3.47 -5.75
N PHE A 29 28.29 4.22 -4.67
CA PHE A 29 27.44 5.36 -4.36
C PHE A 29 27.93 6.59 -5.13
N ASP A 30 27.29 6.86 -6.27
CA ASP A 30 27.42 8.12 -7.00
C ASP A 30 26.76 9.29 -6.24
N ASP A 31 26.93 10.50 -6.74
CA ASP A 31 26.45 11.73 -6.07
C ASP A 31 24.93 11.70 -5.86
N SER A 32 24.17 11.16 -6.81
CA SER A 32 22.72 10.98 -6.68
C SER A 32 22.37 10.05 -5.52
N ARG A 33 22.99 8.86 -5.44
CA ARG A 33 22.74 7.93 -4.33
C ARG A 33 23.21 8.52 -3.00
N LYS A 34 24.37 9.18 -2.94
CA LYS A 34 24.85 9.88 -1.74
C LYS A 34 23.84 10.93 -1.26
N SER A 35 23.26 11.68 -2.19
CA SER A 35 22.23 12.68 -1.89
C SER A 35 20.96 12.04 -1.31
N ILE A 36 20.54 10.89 -1.86
CA ILE A 36 19.42 10.10 -1.31
C ILE A 36 19.73 9.61 0.11
N LEU A 37 20.95 9.11 0.36
CA LEU A 37 21.36 8.66 1.70
C LEU A 37 21.27 9.79 2.73
N ARG A 38 21.57 11.03 2.32
CA ARG A 38 21.56 12.25 3.17
C ARG A 38 20.24 13.01 3.23
N SER A 39 19.27 12.69 2.38
CA SER A 39 18.00 13.41 2.35
C SER A 39 17.15 13.11 3.60
N ALA A 40 16.80 14.15 4.35
CA ALA A 40 15.93 14.07 5.53
C ALA A 40 14.51 14.60 5.27
N ASP A 41 14.15 14.80 3.99
CA ASP A 41 12.85 15.31 3.59
C ASP A 41 11.86 14.19 3.30
N SER A 42 10.57 14.47 3.45
CA SER A 42 9.53 13.58 2.96
C SER A 42 9.50 13.66 1.44
N THR A 43 9.82 12.56 0.76
CA THR A 43 10.14 12.57 -0.68
C THR A 43 9.90 11.22 -1.33
N ASP A 44 9.40 11.25 -2.56
CA ASP A 44 9.30 10.10 -3.45
C ASP A 44 10.56 10.05 -4.35
N PHE A 45 11.36 8.99 -4.17
CA PHE A 45 12.55 8.72 -4.98
C PHE A 45 12.21 7.79 -6.13
N GLN A 46 12.21 8.35 -7.34
CA GLN A 46 12.02 7.60 -8.56
C GLN A 46 13.33 6.93 -8.99
N ALA A 47 13.22 5.64 -9.31
CA ALA A 47 14.32 4.80 -9.74
C ALA A 47 13.99 4.10 -11.06
N VAL A 48 15.01 3.58 -11.76
CA VAL A 48 14.82 2.71 -12.93
C VAL A 48 14.96 1.22 -12.58
N PRO A 49 14.55 0.28 -13.47
CA PRO A 49 14.67 -1.15 -13.22
C PRO A 49 16.10 -1.58 -12.93
N GLY A 50 16.33 -2.32 -11.84
CA GLY A 50 17.67 -2.85 -11.52
C GLY A 50 18.70 -1.78 -11.14
N SER A 51 18.24 -0.60 -10.72
CA SER A 51 19.07 0.51 -10.23
C SER A 51 19.65 0.30 -8.83
N GLY A 52 19.20 -0.75 -8.14
CA GLY A 52 19.62 -1.03 -6.76
C GLY A 52 18.85 -0.23 -5.71
N LYS A 53 17.62 0.23 -6.00
CA LYS A 53 16.73 0.97 -5.07
C LYS A 53 16.63 0.34 -3.67
N THR A 54 16.29 -0.95 -3.57
CA THR A 54 16.26 -1.68 -2.29
C THR A 54 17.63 -1.69 -1.60
N THR A 55 18.74 -1.77 -2.34
CA THR A 55 20.08 -1.73 -1.75
C THR A 55 20.43 -0.32 -1.25
N VAL A 56 20.03 0.74 -1.96
CA VAL A 56 20.19 2.13 -1.49
C VAL A 56 19.37 2.35 -0.22
N LEU A 57 18.13 1.87 -0.18
CA LEU A 57 17.29 1.90 1.02
C LEU A 57 17.96 1.17 2.19
N VAL A 58 18.41 -0.08 2.00
CA VAL A 58 19.12 -0.83 3.05
C VAL A 58 20.38 -0.10 3.52
N SER A 59 21.15 0.46 2.59
CA SER A 59 22.36 1.23 2.91
C SER A 59 22.04 2.44 3.78
N LYS A 60 20.97 3.18 3.44
CA LYS A 60 20.45 4.28 4.24
C LYS A 60 20.04 3.83 5.63
N LEU A 61 19.30 2.73 5.73
CA LEU A 61 18.86 2.16 7.00
C LEU A 61 20.04 1.83 7.90
N LEU A 62 21.10 1.22 7.37
CA LEU A 62 22.29 0.85 8.15
C LEU A 62 23.03 2.09 8.68
N LEU A 63 23.23 3.12 7.86
CA LEU A 63 23.87 4.37 8.29
C LEU A 63 23.07 5.06 9.41
N ILE A 64 21.74 5.09 9.27
CA ILE A 64 20.87 5.70 10.27
C ILE A 64 20.84 4.84 11.56
N ALA A 65 20.84 3.52 11.43
CA ALA A 65 20.80 2.60 12.57
C ALA A 65 21.99 2.76 13.52
N GLU A 66 23.20 2.98 12.98
CA GLU A 66 24.41 3.17 13.80
C GLU A 66 24.33 4.42 14.68
N ARG A 67 23.55 5.41 14.25
CA ARG A 67 23.40 6.69 14.93
C ARG A 67 22.10 6.77 15.73
N TRP A 68 21.26 5.74 15.64
CA TRP A 68 19.93 5.74 16.23
C TRP A 68 20.02 5.65 17.75
N SER A 69 19.70 6.75 18.44
CA SER A 69 19.82 6.88 19.90
C SER A 69 18.48 6.82 20.64
N PHE A 70 17.35 6.65 19.94
CA PHE A 70 16.02 6.64 20.54
C PHE A 70 15.59 5.23 20.96
N GLU A 71 15.24 5.05 22.24
CA GLU A 71 14.85 3.75 22.80
C GLU A 71 13.40 3.34 22.43
N ASN A 72 12.49 4.32 22.39
CA ASN A 72 11.05 4.08 22.20
C ASN A 72 10.53 4.53 20.83
N ARG A 73 11.42 5.02 19.96
CA ARG A 73 11.10 5.42 18.59
C ARG A 73 11.87 4.52 17.63
N GLY A 74 11.18 4.02 16.62
CA GLY A 74 11.74 3.11 15.63
C GLY A 74 11.62 3.64 14.23
N ILE A 75 12.33 2.97 13.34
CA ILE A 75 12.24 3.16 11.89
C ILE A 75 11.19 2.18 11.38
N CYS A 76 10.27 2.64 10.54
CA CYS A 76 9.26 1.82 9.89
C CYS A 76 9.63 1.62 8.42
N VAL A 77 9.75 0.36 8.00
CA VAL A 77 10.03 -0.01 6.61
C VAL A 77 8.90 -0.91 6.13
N LEU A 78 8.22 -0.47 5.09
CA LEU A 78 7.04 -1.10 4.53
C LEU A 78 7.34 -1.57 3.11
N SER A 79 6.80 -2.74 2.76
CA SER A 79 6.78 -3.24 1.38
C SER A 79 5.40 -3.80 1.03
N HIS A 80 5.10 -3.89 -0.26
CA HIS A 80 3.86 -4.52 -0.72
C HIS A 80 3.89 -6.05 -0.53
N THR A 81 5.03 -6.70 -0.79
CA THR A 81 5.15 -8.17 -0.76
C THR A 81 6.05 -8.69 0.35
N ASN A 82 5.81 -9.94 0.76
CA ASN A 82 6.71 -10.68 1.64
C ASN A 82 8.09 -10.93 1.02
N VAL A 83 8.19 -11.04 -0.31
CA VAL A 83 9.46 -11.25 -1.01
C VAL A 83 10.36 -10.01 -0.83
N ALA A 84 9.84 -8.81 -1.08
CA ALA A 84 10.58 -7.56 -0.90
C ALA A 84 10.98 -7.36 0.57
N LYS A 85 10.05 -7.59 1.52
CA LYS A 85 10.33 -7.60 2.96
C LYS A 85 11.50 -8.53 3.29
N ASN A 86 11.43 -9.79 2.86
CA ASN A 86 12.44 -10.79 3.19
C ASN A 86 13.80 -10.48 2.56
N GLU A 87 13.83 -9.83 1.40
CA GLU A 87 15.07 -9.33 0.79
C GLU A 87 15.72 -8.25 1.67
N ILE A 88 14.94 -7.27 2.15
CA ILE A 88 15.41 -6.22 3.07
C ILE A 88 15.96 -6.86 4.35
N HIS A 89 15.19 -7.76 4.96
CA HIS A 89 15.60 -8.50 6.17
C HIS A 89 16.92 -9.23 5.97
N LYS A 90 17.06 -9.95 4.85
CA LYS A 90 18.27 -10.71 4.52
C LYS A 90 19.49 -9.78 4.40
N LYS A 91 19.39 -8.70 3.63
CA LYS A 91 20.49 -7.74 3.44
C LYS A 91 20.91 -7.07 4.75
N ILE A 92 19.94 -6.72 5.60
CA ILE A 92 20.21 -6.17 6.93
C ILE A 92 20.91 -7.22 7.82
N ALA A 93 20.44 -8.46 7.82
CA ALA A 93 21.04 -9.53 8.62
C ALA A 93 22.48 -9.86 8.19
N GLU A 94 22.76 -9.84 6.89
CA GLU A 94 24.08 -10.10 6.30
C GLU A 94 25.09 -8.98 6.59
N SER A 95 24.64 -7.73 6.74
CA SER A 95 25.52 -6.58 7.04
C SER A 95 26.22 -6.64 8.41
N GLY A 96 25.74 -7.46 9.34
CA GLY A 96 26.24 -7.53 10.72
C GLY A 96 25.85 -6.34 11.62
N LEU A 97 25.86 -5.12 11.08
CA LEU A 97 25.57 -3.85 11.76
C LEU A 97 24.06 -3.63 11.98
N GLY A 98 23.23 -4.19 11.10
CA GLY A 98 21.80 -3.93 11.06
C GLY A 98 20.91 -4.77 11.99
N LYS A 99 21.46 -5.69 12.80
CA LYS A 99 20.64 -6.63 13.59
C LYS A 99 19.68 -5.95 14.58
N ASN A 100 19.99 -4.73 15.03
CA ASN A 100 19.10 -3.96 15.90
C ASN A 100 17.86 -3.44 15.16
N LEU A 101 17.94 -3.18 13.85
CA LEU A 101 16.79 -2.80 13.02
C LEU A 101 15.72 -3.89 12.92
N LEU A 102 16.09 -5.14 13.21
CA LEU A 102 15.16 -6.28 13.19
C LEU A 102 14.40 -6.46 14.51
N LYS A 103 14.66 -5.59 15.50
CA LYS A 103 14.09 -5.66 16.86
C LYS A 103 13.29 -4.40 17.16
N TYR A 104 12.51 -4.47 18.24
CA TYR A 104 11.91 -3.28 18.84
C TYR A 104 12.98 -2.20 19.10
N PRO A 105 12.70 -0.91 18.86
CA PRO A 105 11.41 -0.31 18.49
C PRO A 105 11.06 -0.30 16.99
N HIS A 106 11.96 -0.79 16.12
CA HIS A 106 11.82 -0.75 14.67
C HIS A 106 10.74 -1.73 14.16
N PHE A 107 10.28 -1.47 12.93
CA PHE A 107 9.35 -2.34 12.22
C PHE A 107 9.79 -2.48 10.76
N ILE A 108 9.93 -3.73 10.30
CA ILE A 108 10.18 -4.05 8.90
C ILE A 108 9.20 -5.15 8.51
N GLY A 109 8.20 -4.79 7.72
CA GLY A 109 7.06 -5.66 7.42
C GLY A 109 6.32 -5.26 6.16
N THR A 110 5.26 -6.01 5.85
CA THR A 110 4.35 -5.59 4.78
C THR A 110 3.41 -4.48 5.27
N ILE A 111 2.79 -3.77 4.32
CA ILE A 111 1.75 -2.79 4.65
C ILE A 111 0.60 -3.46 5.42
N GLN A 112 0.17 -4.66 5.02
CA GLN A 112 -0.87 -5.42 5.74
C GLN A 112 -0.47 -5.65 7.20
N GLU A 113 0.73 -6.17 7.46
CA GLU A 113 1.21 -6.43 8.83
C GLU A 113 1.25 -5.15 9.68
N PHE A 114 1.62 -4.01 9.07
CA PHE A 114 1.61 -2.72 9.75
C PHE A 114 0.19 -2.29 10.11
N VAL A 115 -0.72 -2.34 9.14
CA VAL A 115 -2.13 -1.95 9.30
C VAL A 115 -2.80 -2.81 10.36
N ASP A 116 -2.61 -4.12 10.28
CA ASP A 116 -3.13 -5.05 11.26
C ASP A 116 -2.62 -4.68 12.65
N LYS A 117 -1.30 -4.69 12.84
CA LYS A 117 -0.66 -4.56 14.16
C LYS A 117 -0.90 -3.22 14.83
N TYR A 118 -0.78 -2.13 14.09
CA TYR A 118 -0.75 -0.79 14.66
C TYR A 118 -2.03 0.01 14.44
N LEU A 119 -3.02 -0.49 13.70
CA LEU A 119 -4.26 0.26 13.45
C LEU A 119 -5.50 -0.63 13.69
N ALA A 120 -5.62 -1.74 12.98
CA ALA A 120 -6.83 -2.56 12.98
C ALA A 120 -7.00 -3.36 14.28
N TYR A 121 -5.98 -4.09 14.74
CA TYR A 121 -6.04 -4.84 16.00
C TYR A 121 -6.42 -3.97 17.22
N PRO A 122 -5.80 -2.78 17.42
CA PRO A 122 -6.24 -1.84 18.45
C PRO A 122 -7.73 -1.48 18.36
N ALA A 123 -8.23 -1.18 17.16
CA ALA A 123 -9.62 -0.81 16.93
C ALA A 123 -10.59 -1.98 17.18
N LEU A 124 -10.26 -3.18 16.66
CA LEU A 124 -11.01 -4.41 16.89
C LEU A 124 -11.12 -4.71 18.39
N LYS A 125 -10.00 -4.65 19.11
CA LYS A 125 -9.95 -4.89 20.56
C LYS A 125 -10.78 -3.87 21.34
N TYR A 126 -10.68 -2.59 20.99
CA TYR A 126 -11.47 -1.54 21.63
C TYR A 126 -12.97 -1.73 21.40
N LYS A 127 -13.36 -2.24 20.23
CA LYS A 127 -14.74 -2.58 19.87
C LYS A 127 -15.19 -3.95 20.39
N GLU A 128 -14.34 -4.65 21.14
CA GLU A 128 -14.62 -5.96 21.73
C GLU A 128 -14.99 -7.04 20.69
N PHE A 129 -14.52 -6.90 19.45
CA PHE A 129 -14.60 -7.99 18.48
C PHE A 129 -13.69 -9.15 18.90
N ASN A 130 -14.19 -10.37 18.78
CA ASN A 130 -13.37 -11.57 18.87
C ASN A 130 -12.44 -11.62 17.66
N ILE A 131 -11.19 -12.06 17.82
CA ILE A 131 -10.24 -12.16 16.71
C ILE A 131 -9.59 -13.54 16.75
N ASN A 132 -9.79 -14.31 15.69
CA ASN A 132 -9.28 -15.65 15.52
C ASN A 132 -8.37 -15.72 14.29
N ILE A 133 -8.90 -15.36 13.11
CA ILE A 133 -8.16 -15.44 11.84
C ILE A 133 -8.41 -14.18 11.00
N ILE A 134 -7.33 -13.59 10.51
CA ILE A 134 -7.35 -12.56 9.46
C ILE A 134 -6.71 -13.18 8.23
N ASP A 135 -7.57 -13.68 7.34
CA ASP A 135 -7.16 -14.29 6.07
C ASP A 135 -8.39 -14.34 5.15
N THR A 136 -8.24 -13.77 3.96
CA THR A 136 -9.35 -13.63 3.00
C THR A 136 -9.91 -14.98 2.56
N ASP A 137 -9.05 -15.96 2.27
CA ASP A 137 -9.48 -17.26 1.75
C ASP A 137 -10.16 -18.09 2.84
N THR A 138 -9.58 -18.12 4.03
CA THR A 138 -10.15 -18.80 5.19
C THR A 138 -11.49 -18.19 5.60
N SER A 139 -11.59 -16.86 5.63
CA SER A 139 -12.85 -16.17 5.93
C SER A 139 -13.91 -16.41 4.86
N ARG A 140 -13.53 -16.42 3.58
CA ARG A 140 -14.44 -16.76 2.47
C ARG A 140 -14.97 -18.19 2.62
N ASN A 141 -14.10 -19.16 2.90
CA ASN A 141 -14.50 -20.57 3.11
C ASN A 141 -15.42 -20.72 4.33
N LYS A 142 -15.20 -19.93 5.38
CA LYS A 142 -16.07 -19.91 6.55
C LYS A 142 -17.46 -19.37 6.21
N ILE A 143 -17.55 -18.26 5.46
CA ILE A 143 -18.84 -17.75 4.94
C ILE A 143 -19.53 -18.83 4.10
N ASP A 144 -18.78 -19.48 3.22
CA ASP A 144 -19.28 -20.53 2.34
C ASP A 144 -19.96 -21.67 3.10
N SER A 145 -19.35 -22.09 4.21
CA SER A 145 -19.90 -23.13 5.09
C SER A 145 -21.26 -22.73 5.69
N TYR A 146 -21.42 -21.46 6.09
CA TYR A 146 -22.68 -20.95 6.64
C TYR A 146 -23.77 -20.79 5.59
N LEU A 147 -23.40 -20.35 4.39
CA LEU A 147 -24.32 -20.27 3.25
C LEU A 147 -24.78 -21.67 2.82
N THR A 148 -23.89 -22.65 2.78
CA THR A 148 -24.24 -24.03 2.40
C THR A 148 -25.15 -24.69 3.44
N ALA A 149 -24.95 -24.40 4.73
CA ALA A 149 -25.78 -24.91 5.82
C ALA A 149 -27.18 -24.28 5.87
N ASN A 150 -27.36 -23.07 5.34
CA ASN A 150 -28.64 -22.39 5.32
C ASN A 150 -29.47 -22.78 4.09
N TYR A 151 -30.67 -23.32 4.31
CA TYR A 151 -31.54 -23.83 3.25
C TYR A 151 -31.81 -22.82 2.12
N TYR A 152 -32.13 -21.57 2.45
CA TYR A 152 -32.53 -20.56 1.45
C TYR A 152 -31.35 -20.10 0.59
N THR A 153 -30.19 -19.89 1.20
CA THR A 153 -28.97 -19.47 0.49
C THR A 153 -28.39 -20.63 -0.33
N ASN A 154 -28.35 -21.85 0.21
CA ASN A 154 -27.93 -23.03 -0.54
C ASN A 154 -28.85 -23.32 -1.76
N LEU A 155 -30.18 -23.29 -1.57
CA LEU A 155 -31.12 -23.47 -2.67
C LEU A 155 -30.97 -22.37 -3.74
N TRP A 156 -30.69 -21.13 -3.33
CA TRP A 156 -30.43 -20.06 -4.29
C TRP A 156 -29.13 -20.29 -5.07
N ARG A 157 -28.04 -20.64 -4.38
CA ARG A 157 -26.71 -20.88 -4.99
C ARG A 157 -26.73 -22.04 -5.99
N THR A 158 -27.44 -23.12 -5.68
CA THR A 158 -27.62 -24.26 -6.61
C THR A 158 -28.40 -23.89 -7.86
N LYS A 159 -29.32 -22.93 -7.78
CA LYS A 159 -30.07 -22.40 -8.94
C LYS A 159 -29.31 -21.33 -9.73
N HIS A 160 -28.26 -20.74 -9.15
CA HIS A 160 -27.51 -19.62 -9.72
C HIS A 160 -26.00 -19.89 -9.65
N PRO A 161 -25.49 -20.94 -10.32
CA PRO A 161 -24.11 -21.40 -10.14
C PRO A 161 -23.07 -20.34 -10.52
N ASN A 162 -23.33 -19.53 -11.55
CA ASN A 162 -22.42 -18.45 -11.98
C ASN A 162 -22.31 -17.34 -10.93
N GLN A 163 -23.40 -17.00 -10.24
CA GLN A 163 -23.39 -15.99 -9.17
C GLN A 163 -22.94 -16.57 -7.83
N ALA A 164 -23.08 -17.89 -7.64
CA ALA A 164 -22.59 -18.57 -6.46
C ALA A 164 -21.05 -18.49 -6.38
N GLU A 165 -20.38 -18.50 -7.54
CA GLU A 165 -18.95 -18.19 -7.66
C GLU A 165 -18.69 -16.75 -7.18
N GLY A 166 -17.99 -16.60 -6.06
CA GLY A 166 -17.70 -15.30 -5.44
C GLY A 166 -18.77 -14.78 -4.46
N SER A 167 -19.94 -15.42 -4.35
CA SER A 167 -21.02 -15.01 -3.42
C SER A 167 -20.61 -14.98 -1.94
N SER A 168 -19.53 -15.69 -1.59
CA SER A 168 -18.96 -15.76 -0.25
C SER A 168 -17.96 -14.63 0.06
N TYR A 169 -17.66 -13.75 -0.91
CA TYR A 169 -16.81 -12.57 -0.69
C TYR A 169 -17.63 -11.39 -0.15
N ILE A 170 -17.95 -11.45 1.15
CA ILE A 170 -18.70 -10.38 1.83
C ILE A 170 -17.74 -9.69 2.79
N SER A 171 -17.29 -8.49 2.43
CA SER A 171 -16.40 -7.67 3.26
C SER A 171 -17.19 -6.66 4.08
N ILE A 172 -16.53 -6.09 5.08
CA ILE A 172 -17.06 -4.97 5.86
C ILE A 172 -16.92 -3.71 5.02
N LYS A 173 -17.95 -2.86 5.07
CA LYS A 173 -17.99 -1.55 4.44
C LYS A 173 -17.76 -0.42 5.43
N SER A 174 -18.34 -0.54 6.62
CA SER A 174 -18.22 0.44 7.70
C SER A 174 -18.47 -0.24 9.05
N ILE A 175 -17.95 0.35 10.14
CA ILE A 175 -18.09 -0.19 11.51
C ILE A 175 -19.19 0.49 12.31
N ASN A 176 -19.53 1.75 11.97
CA ASN A 176 -20.51 2.56 12.69
C ASN A 176 -21.41 3.32 11.70
N PRO A 177 -22.60 2.79 11.30
CA PRO A 177 -23.11 1.46 11.63
C PRO A 177 -22.30 0.34 10.97
N LEU A 178 -22.43 -0.90 11.46
CA LEU A 178 -21.81 -2.07 10.83
C LEU A 178 -22.56 -2.38 9.53
N GLU A 179 -21.91 -2.12 8.40
CA GLU A 179 -22.42 -2.42 7.06
C GLU A 179 -21.48 -3.34 6.31
N PHE A 180 -22.02 -4.08 5.34
CA PHE A 180 -21.27 -5.02 4.52
C PHE A 180 -21.32 -4.65 3.04
N ASN A 181 -20.24 -4.95 2.33
CA ASN A 181 -20.20 -4.96 0.89
C ASN A 181 -20.61 -6.35 0.40
N PHE A 182 -21.58 -6.41 -0.49
CA PHE A 182 -22.08 -7.64 -1.08
C PHE A 182 -21.68 -7.72 -2.56
N PRO A 183 -21.33 -8.92 -3.07
CA PRO A 183 -21.16 -9.16 -4.49
C PRO A 183 -22.40 -8.73 -5.29
N SER A 184 -22.20 -8.32 -6.53
CA SER A 184 -23.30 -7.96 -7.43
C SER A 184 -24.13 -9.19 -7.82
N GLY A 185 -25.42 -9.00 -8.09
CA GLY A 185 -26.33 -10.07 -8.50
C GLY A 185 -26.85 -10.96 -7.37
N LEU A 186 -26.56 -10.64 -6.10
CA LEU A 186 -27.19 -11.30 -4.96
C LEU A 186 -28.68 -10.91 -4.81
N PRO A 187 -29.51 -11.75 -4.17
CA PRO A 187 -30.90 -11.43 -3.86
C PRO A 187 -31.03 -10.19 -2.99
N ALA A 188 -32.16 -9.49 -3.09
CA ALA A 188 -32.44 -8.34 -2.24
C ALA A 188 -32.32 -8.73 -0.75
N LEU A 189 -31.62 -7.89 0.03
CA LEU A 189 -31.33 -8.11 1.45
C LEU A 189 -32.59 -8.18 2.33
N THR A 190 -33.74 -7.74 1.82
CA THR A 190 -35.05 -7.86 2.47
C THR A 190 -35.67 -9.25 2.35
N THR A 191 -35.16 -10.10 1.46
CA THR A 191 -35.64 -11.48 1.27
C THR A 191 -34.98 -12.42 2.28
N LYS A 192 -35.60 -13.58 2.55
CA LYS A 192 -35.00 -14.62 3.41
C LYS A 192 -33.62 -15.07 2.94
N THR A 193 -33.41 -15.12 1.63
CA THR A 193 -32.11 -15.48 1.05
C THR A 193 -31.09 -14.37 1.29
N GLY A 194 -31.43 -13.11 1.01
CA GLY A 194 -30.53 -11.98 1.26
C GLY A 194 -30.16 -11.82 2.74
N GLN A 195 -31.13 -11.98 3.65
CA GLN A 195 -30.89 -12.03 5.09
C GLN A 195 -29.92 -13.16 5.46
N GLY A 196 -30.04 -14.33 4.84
CA GLY A 196 -29.10 -15.44 5.06
C GLY A 196 -27.65 -15.11 4.70
N PHE A 197 -27.41 -14.25 3.71
CA PHE A 197 -26.06 -13.75 3.39
C PHE A 197 -25.53 -12.80 4.46
N THR A 198 -26.37 -11.86 4.91
CA THR A 198 -26.04 -10.95 6.02
C THR A 198 -25.74 -11.73 7.30
N ASP A 199 -26.59 -12.70 7.65
CA ASP A 199 -26.43 -13.55 8.83
C ASP A 199 -25.15 -14.38 8.75
N ALA A 200 -24.80 -14.90 7.57
CA ALA A 200 -23.55 -15.63 7.37
C ALA A 200 -22.33 -14.75 7.65
N LYS A 201 -22.28 -13.51 7.10
CA LYS A 201 -21.19 -12.57 7.39
C LYS A 201 -21.14 -12.21 8.87
N GLN A 202 -22.28 -11.94 9.51
CA GLN A 202 -22.32 -11.62 10.93
C GLN A 202 -21.74 -12.76 11.78
N ARG A 203 -22.14 -14.01 11.52
CA ARG A 203 -21.60 -15.18 12.23
C ARG A 203 -20.10 -15.36 12.03
N VAL A 204 -19.58 -15.08 10.84
CA VAL A 204 -18.13 -15.11 10.56
C VAL A 204 -17.39 -14.07 11.40
N ILE A 205 -17.95 -12.85 11.53
CA ILE A 205 -17.39 -11.82 12.41
C ILE A 205 -17.45 -12.25 13.87
N ASP A 206 -18.59 -12.80 14.33
CA ASP A 206 -18.77 -13.25 15.71
C ASP A 206 -17.79 -14.38 16.09
N ASP A 207 -17.50 -15.27 15.14
CA ASP A 207 -16.48 -16.32 15.25
C ASP A 207 -15.03 -15.78 15.19
N GLY A 208 -14.85 -14.49 14.90
CA GLY A 208 -13.57 -13.80 14.83
C GLY A 208 -12.79 -13.98 13.53
N TYR A 209 -13.48 -14.18 12.41
CA TYR A 209 -12.88 -14.32 11.07
C TYR A 209 -13.04 -13.03 10.27
N PHE A 210 -11.94 -12.51 9.74
CA PHE A 210 -11.93 -11.28 8.95
C PHE A 210 -11.12 -11.40 7.66
N PHE A 211 -11.50 -10.60 6.67
CA PHE A 211 -10.77 -10.45 5.42
C PHE A 211 -9.60 -9.48 5.62
N PHE A 212 -8.58 -9.53 4.75
CA PHE A 212 -7.52 -8.51 4.76
C PHE A 212 -8.08 -7.10 4.52
N ASP A 213 -9.05 -6.97 3.61
CA ASP A 213 -9.73 -5.70 3.31
C ASP A 213 -10.50 -5.14 4.50
N ASP A 214 -11.07 -6.02 5.34
CA ASP A 214 -11.80 -5.59 6.56
C ASP A 214 -10.87 -4.79 7.48
N MET A 215 -9.57 -5.14 7.52
CA MET A 215 -8.58 -4.47 8.38
C MET A 215 -8.35 -3.02 7.97
N TYR A 216 -8.40 -2.71 6.68
CA TYR A 216 -8.31 -1.33 6.20
C TYR A 216 -9.53 -0.50 6.59
N VAL A 217 -10.71 -1.11 6.70
CA VAL A 217 -11.91 -0.44 7.22
C VAL A 217 -11.76 -0.13 8.70
N PHE A 218 -11.27 -1.09 9.50
CA PHE A 218 -10.95 -0.85 10.91
C PHE A 218 -9.86 0.19 11.11
N ALA A 219 -8.84 0.21 10.25
CA ALA A 219 -7.77 1.21 10.30
C ALA A 219 -8.28 2.63 9.99
N ASN A 220 -9.11 2.79 8.95
CA ASN A 220 -9.75 4.07 8.65
C ASN A 220 -10.71 4.50 9.78
N TYR A 221 -11.47 3.55 10.35
CA TYR A 221 -12.29 3.81 11.52
C TYR A 221 -11.44 4.31 12.70
N ALA A 222 -10.26 3.71 12.94
CA ALA A 222 -9.35 4.11 14.00
C ALA A 222 -8.82 5.54 13.81
N LEU A 223 -8.44 5.90 12.58
CA LEU A 223 -8.00 7.25 12.20
C LEU A 223 -9.08 8.29 12.53
N THR A 224 -10.34 8.02 12.18
CA THR A 224 -11.44 8.96 12.37
C THR A 224 -11.84 9.09 13.84
N MET A 225 -11.90 7.99 14.57
CA MET A 225 -12.46 7.98 15.92
C MET A 225 -11.42 8.24 17.01
N TYR A 226 -10.14 7.96 16.75
CA TYR A 226 -9.07 8.08 17.74
C TYR A 226 -7.87 8.85 17.18
N PRO A 227 -8.01 10.13 16.79
CA PRO A 227 -6.92 10.91 16.19
C PRO A 227 -5.68 10.99 17.10
N ASN A 228 -5.88 11.04 18.43
CA ASN A 228 -4.78 11.04 19.39
C ASN A 228 -3.94 9.74 19.36
N TYR A 229 -4.55 8.62 19.00
CA TYR A 229 -3.83 7.35 18.86
C TYR A 229 -2.84 7.40 17.69
N ILE A 230 -3.20 8.10 16.61
CA ILE A 230 -2.34 8.25 15.42
C ILE A 230 -1.09 9.06 15.75
N ASN A 231 -1.20 10.06 16.63
CA ASN A 231 -0.02 10.76 17.14
C ASN A 231 0.94 9.82 17.89
N ASN A 232 0.44 8.80 18.58
CA ASN A 232 1.31 7.79 19.19
C ASN A 232 2.01 6.93 18.14
N VAL A 233 1.32 6.59 17.04
CA VAL A 233 1.92 5.87 15.91
C VAL A 233 3.02 6.70 15.25
N ARG A 234 2.77 7.98 14.99
CA ARG A 234 3.76 8.95 14.45
C ARG A 234 4.97 9.13 15.38
N ASN A 235 4.72 9.28 16.68
CA ASN A 235 5.78 9.40 17.68
C ASN A 235 6.66 8.15 17.74
N ARG A 236 6.03 6.97 17.63
CA ARG A 236 6.74 5.69 17.55
C ARG A 236 7.53 5.54 16.26
N PHE A 237 6.95 5.94 15.12
CA PHE A 237 7.56 5.79 13.79
C PHE A 237 7.72 7.14 13.11
N PRO A 238 8.74 7.91 13.48
CA PRO A 238 9.00 9.20 12.86
C PRO A 238 9.78 9.15 11.56
N LEU A 239 10.33 7.99 11.21
CA LEU A 239 11.02 7.75 9.96
C LEU A 239 10.41 6.53 9.29
N ILE A 240 9.86 6.73 8.09
CA ILE A 240 9.08 5.74 7.37
C ILE A 240 9.60 5.63 5.95
N PHE A 241 9.81 4.40 5.53
CA PHE A 241 10.26 4.04 4.20
C PHE A 241 9.27 3.08 3.57
N ILE A 242 8.88 3.33 2.32
CA ILE A 242 8.12 2.38 1.50
C ILE A 242 9.02 1.93 0.35
N ASP A 243 9.27 0.63 0.23
CA ASP A 243 9.91 0.03 -0.95
C ASP A 243 8.86 -0.48 -1.94
N GLU A 244 9.21 -0.47 -3.23
CA GLU A 244 8.32 -0.83 -4.35
C GLU A 244 6.97 -0.09 -4.30
N ALA A 245 7.00 1.21 -3.98
CA ALA A 245 5.78 2.01 -3.75
C ALA A 245 4.84 2.09 -4.96
N GLN A 246 5.32 1.82 -6.18
CA GLN A 246 4.48 1.75 -7.38
C GLN A 246 3.50 0.55 -7.39
N ASP A 247 3.75 -0.47 -6.55
CA ASP A 247 2.92 -1.67 -6.45
C ASP A 247 1.79 -1.51 -5.42
N ASN A 248 1.76 -0.41 -4.67
CA ASN A 248 0.71 -0.13 -3.71
C ASN A 248 -0.61 0.21 -4.41
N ASN A 249 -1.72 -0.18 -3.78
CA ASN A 249 -3.04 0.27 -4.20
C ASN A 249 -3.39 1.63 -3.58
N LYS A 250 -4.43 2.27 -4.13
CA LYS A 250 -4.86 3.60 -3.70
C LYS A 250 -5.27 3.64 -2.23
N THR A 251 -5.99 2.64 -1.73
CA THR A 251 -6.43 2.57 -0.33
C THR A 251 -5.25 2.50 0.65
N GLN A 252 -4.22 1.72 0.32
CA GLN A 252 -2.99 1.62 1.09
C GLN A 252 -2.27 2.96 1.13
N ASP A 253 -2.08 3.59 -0.02
CA ASP A 253 -1.40 4.87 -0.10
C ASP A 253 -2.17 5.96 0.64
N GLU A 254 -3.48 6.12 0.40
CA GLU A 254 -4.31 7.11 1.10
C GLU A 254 -4.29 6.92 2.62
N LEU A 255 -4.29 5.68 3.10
CA LEU A 255 -4.19 5.39 4.53
C LEU A 255 -2.84 5.83 5.09
N LEU A 256 -1.73 5.48 4.42
CA LEU A 256 -0.38 5.84 4.85
C LEU A 256 -0.15 7.35 4.76
N GLU A 257 -0.67 8.02 3.72
CA GLU A 257 -0.63 9.47 3.57
C GLU A 257 -1.34 10.18 4.74
N LYS A 258 -2.55 9.73 5.12
CA LYS A 258 -3.27 10.29 6.28
C LYS A 258 -2.46 10.15 7.59
N ILE A 259 -1.65 9.11 7.71
CA ILE A 259 -0.86 8.86 8.92
C ILE A 259 0.46 9.62 8.89
N PHE A 260 1.21 9.57 7.79
CA PHE A 260 2.63 9.94 7.79
C PHE A 260 2.97 11.20 6.99
N ASN A 261 2.03 11.76 6.22
CA ASN A 261 2.21 13.08 5.60
C ASN A 261 1.99 14.18 6.66
N ASP A 262 2.91 14.24 7.61
CA ASP A 262 2.85 15.07 8.81
C ASP A 262 4.26 15.62 9.10
N GLU A 263 4.36 16.85 9.58
CA GLU A 263 5.65 17.53 9.81
C GLU A 263 6.57 16.83 10.83
N HIS A 264 6.00 15.98 11.70
CA HIS A 264 6.75 15.21 12.68
C HIS A 264 7.31 13.90 12.13
N CYS A 265 6.99 13.57 10.88
CA CYS A 265 7.42 12.35 10.20
C CYS A 265 8.27 12.67 8.98
N ILE A 266 9.29 11.85 8.74
CA ILE A 266 10.02 11.79 7.49
C ILE A 266 9.47 10.58 6.72
N TYR A 267 8.73 10.84 5.67
CA TYR A 267 8.01 9.83 4.88
C TYR A 267 8.61 9.73 3.49
N GLN A 268 9.35 8.65 3.23
CA GLN A 268 10.07 8.46 1.97
C GLN A 268 9.58 7.21 1.24
N ARG A 269 9.26 7.38 -0.05
CA ARG A 269 8.81 6.28 -0.92
C ARG A 269 9.85 6.02 -2.00
N PHE A 270 10.21 4.75 -2.19
CA PHE A 270 11.11 4.29 -3.22
C PHE A 270 10.30 3.50 -4.23
N GLY A 271 10.35 3.91 -5.49
CA GLY A 271 9.55 3.27 -6.51
C GLY A 271 10.05 3.50 -7.91
N ASP A 272 9.46 2.75 -8.83
CA ASP A 272 9.71 2.85 -10.25
C ASP A 272 8.37 2.96 -10.99
N SER A 273 7.94 4.20 -11.28
CA SER A 273 6.71 4.44 -12.04
C SER A 273 6.67 3.73 -13.39
N ASP A 274 7.81 3.47 -14.04
CA ASP A 274 7.84 2.74 -15.30
C ASP A 274 7.51 1.24 -15.09
N GLN A 275 7.67 0.69 -13.88
CA GLN A 275 7.42 -0.71 -13.52
C GLN A 275 6.05 -1.01 -12.92
N ALA A 276 5.13 -0.04 -12.84
CA ALA A 276 3.77 -0.33 -12.40
C ALA A 276 3.10 -1.35 -13.36
N ILE A 277 2.88 -2.58 -12.90
CA ILE A 277 2.25 -3.66 -13.68
C ILE A 277 0.72 -3.69 -13.45
N TYR A 278 0.24 -3.11 -12.34
CA TYR A 278 -1.16 -3.15 -11.90
C TYR A 278 -2.03 -1.99 -12.43
N ASP A 279 -1.83 -1.59 -13.69
CA ASP A 279 -2.69 -0.62 -14.41
C ASP A 279 -4.09 -1.19 -14.77
N PHE A 280 -4.53 -2.28 -14.12
CA PHE A 280 -5.80 -2.94 -14.43
C PHE A 280 -6.96 -2.34 -13.62
N GLN A 281 -7.80 -1.60 -14.34
CA GLN A 281 -9.24 -1.41 -14.16
C GLN A 281 -9.79 -1.50 -12.74
N ASP A 282 -9.74 -0.38 -12.02
CA ASP A 282 -10.86 0.26 -11.30
C ASP A 282 -10.28 1.42 -10.48
N ALA A 283 -11.09 2.38 -10.06
CA ALA A 283 -10.64 3.58 -9.34
C ALA A 283 -9.86 3.28 -8.03
N ASP A 284 -9.86 2.03 -7.56
CA ASP A 284 -9.20 1.54 -6.35
C ASP A 284 -7.78 0.95 -6.60
N GLY A 285 -7.45 0.62 -7.85
CA GLY A 285 -6.14 0.06 -8.25
C GLY A 285 -5.13 1.09 -8.77
N ALA A 286 -5.47 2.38 -8.74
CA ALA A 286 -4.62 3.42 -9.30
C ALA A 286 -3.31 3.57 -8.51
N ASN A 287 -2.18 3.44 -9.21
CA ASN A 287 -0.86 3.75 -8.66
C ASN A 287 -0.79 5.24 -8.30
N THR A 288 -0.51 5.57 -7.04
CA THR A 288 -0.40 6.96 -6.57
C THR A 288 1.05 7.45 -6.47
N PHE A 289 2.03 6.58 -6.72
CA PHE A 289 3.45 6.92 -6.63
C PHE A 289 3.82 7.99 -7.67
N GLY A 290 4.46 9.07 -7.22
CA GLY A 290 4.85 10.19 -8.09
C GLY A 290 3.70 11.06 -8.60
N THR A 291 2.46 10.87 -8.12
CA THR A 291 1.33 11.74 -8.49
C THR A 291 1.35 13.08 -7.74
N ASN A 292 1.95 13.12 -6.55
CA ASN A 292 2.18 14.35 -5.81
C ASN A 292 3.48 15.00 -6.28
N THR A 293 3.38 15.97 -7.18
CA THR A 293 4.53 16.67 -7.77
C THR A 293 5.37 17.42 -6.75
N ASP A 294 4.77 17.88 -5.65
CA ASP A 294 5.48 18.65 -4.61
C ASP A 294 6.39 17.75 -3.77
N ARG A 295 6.13 16.43 -3.77
CA ARG A 295 6.91 15.43 -3.03
C ARG A 295 7.81 14.58 -3.92
N LEU A 296 7.75 14.77 -5.25
CA LEU A 296 8.59 14.04 -6.18
C LEU A 296 10.01 14.61 -6.18
N SER A 297 11.01 13.76 -5.95
CA SER A 297 12.40 14.22 -5.95
C SER A 297 12.87 14.59 -7.35
N ASP A 298 13.62 15.69 -7.46
CA ASP A 298 14.47 15.95 -8.62
C ASP A 298 15.63 14.93 -8.71
N ILE A 299 15.99 14.30 -7.59
CA ILE A 299 17.06 13.30 -7.51
C ILE A 299 16.51 11.93 -7.93
N ASN A 300 16.91 11.48 -9.12
CA ASN A 300 16.49 10.21 -9.70
C ASN A 300 17.63 9.18 -9.69
N ILE A 301 17.30 7.90 -9.50
CA ILE A 301 18.27 6.80 -9.68
C ILE A 301 18.17 6.28 -11.12
N SER A 302 18.95 6.89 -12.04
CA SER A 302 18.85 6.67 -13.49
C SER A 302 19.59 5.45 -14.04
N ASP A 303 20.54 4.90 -13.29
CA ASP A 303 21.47 3.90 -13.81
C ASP A 303 21.12 2.49 -13.33
N SER A 304 20.94 1.56 -14.27
CA SER A 304 20.74 0.13 -13.97
C SER A 304 22.08 -0.62 -13.96
N LYS A 305 22.27 -1.47 -12.95
CA LYS A 305 23.37 -2.45 -12.95
C LYS A 305 22.97 -3.80 -13.56
N ARG A 306 21.66 -4.03 -13.73
CA ARG A 306 21.12 -5.29 -14.28
C ARG A 306 20.96 -5.25 -15.80
N PHE A 307 20.75 -4.06 -16.37
CA PHE A 307 20.47 -3.88 -17.79
C PHE A 307 21.43 -2.88 -18.44
N PRO A 308 21.93 -3.15 -19.67
CA PRO A 308 22.72 -2.18 -20.42
C PRO A 308 21.88 -0.94 -20.77
N THR A 309 22.52 0.24 -20.81
CA THR A 309 21.87 1.56 -20.95
C THR A 309 20.93 1.66 -22.16
N GLY A 310 21.29 1.00 -23.28
CA GLY A 310 20.46 0.95 -24.48
C GLY A 310 19.12 0.21 -24.31
N LEU A 311 19.04 -0.75 -23.38
CA LEU A 311 17.82 -1.50 -23.09
C LEU A 311 16.88 -0.72 -22.17
N ILE A 312 17.43 0.09 -21.25
CA ILE A 312 16.69 1.04 -20.40
C ILE A 312 16.04 2.10 -21.29
N ALA A 313 16.80 2.69 -22.21
CA ALA A 313 16.32 3.69 -23.16
C ALA A 313 15.23 3.12 -24.09
N LYS A 314 15.41 1.89 -24.61
CA LYS A 314 14.39 1.20 -25.41
C LYS A 314 13.12 0.88 -24.61
N ASN A 315 13.22 0.44 -23.35
CA ASN A 315 12.06 0.21 -22.51
C ASN A 315 11.29 1.50 -22.23
N ARG A 316 12.00 2.60 -21.95
CA ARG A 316 11.40 3.93 -21.74
C ARG A 316 10.70 4.45 -23.00
N LEU A 317 11.34 4.36 -24.18
CA LEU A 317 10.76 4.72 -25.48
C LEU A 317 9.57 3.83 -25.89
N CYS A 318 9.65 2.52 -25.67
CA CYS A 318 8.58 1.58 -26.00
C CYS A 318 7.36 1.77 -25.09
N ARG A 319 7.56 2.27 -23.86
CA ARG A 319 6.46 2.58 -22.93
C ARG A 319 5.90 3.99 -23.12
N GLN A 320 6.73 5.00 -23.37
CA GLN A 320 6.25 6.34 -23.77
C GLN A 320 5.35 6.26 -25.01
N SER A 321 5.73 5.47 -26.01
CA SER A 321 4.88 5.20 -27.16
C SER A 321 3.58 4.47 -26.80
N LYS A 322 3.59 3.50 -25.88
CA LYS A 322 2.34 2.87 -25.35
C LYS A 322 1.46 3.87 -24.59
N THR A 323 2.03 4.75 -23.78
CA THR A 323 1.30 5.78 -23.02
C THR A 323 0.71 6.85 -23.95
N GLU A 324 1.44 7.25 -25.00
CA GLU A 324 0.94 8.17 -26.03
C GLU A 324 -0.14 7.52 -26.91
N ILE A 325 0.02 6.25 -27.29
CA ILE A 325 -1.00 5.48 -28.01
C ILE A 325 -2.26 5.34 -27.14
N ARG A 326 -2.12 5.08 -25.83
CA ARG A 326 -3.24 5.02 -24.87
C ARG A 326 -3.92 6.37 -24.67
N LYS A 327 -3.18 7.47 -24.55
CA LYS A 327 -3.73 8.84 -24.50
C LYS A 327 -4.49 9.18 -25.78
N LYS A 328 -3.96 8.81 -26.96
CA LYS A 328 -4.66 8.98 -28.24
C LYS A 328 -5.93 8.12 -28.34
N ALA A 329 -5.90 6.90 -27.81
CA ALA A 329 -7.08 6.03 -27.74
C ALA A 329 -8.17 6.61 -26.81
N HIS A 330 -7.80 7.14 -25.65
CA HIS A 330 -8.74 7.83 -24.74
C HIS A 330 -9.36 9.09 -25.36
N LEU A 331 -8.54 9.91 -26.03
CA LEU A 331 -9.02 11.09 -26.78
C LEU A 331 -9.94 10.72 -27.95
N GLN A 332 -9.75 9.55 -28.57
CA GLN A 332 -10.64 9.03 -29.61
C GLN A 332 -11.96 8.51 -29.05
N THR A 333 -11.94 7.80 -27.91
CA THR A 333 -13.17 7.36 -27.23
C THR A 333 -13.99 8.54 -26.71
N ASP A 334 -13.33 9.59 -26.18
CA ASP A 334 -14.02 10.81 -25.75
C ASP A 334 -14.60 11.59 -26.93
N ARG A 335 -13.90 11.65 -28.08
CA ARG A 335 -14.46 12.23 -29.32
C ARG A 335 -15.64 11.44 -29.87
N LEU A 336 -15.60 10.11 -29.80
CA LEU A 336 -16.72 9.24 -30.19
C LEU A 336 -17.93 9.43 -29.26
N LEU A 337 -17.70 9.47 -27.94
CA LEU A 337 -18.73 9.76 -26.93
C LEU A 337 -19.33 11.17 -27.11
N PHE A 338 -18.51 12.19 -27.40
CA PHE A 338 -18.99 13.56 -27.68
C PHE A 338 -19.79 13.62 -28.99
N SER A 339 -19.39 12.87 -30.03
CA SER A 339 -20.14 12.79 -31.29
C SER A 339 -21.49 12.07 -31.13
N LEU A 340 -21.55 11.04 -30.27
CA LEU A 340 -22.78 10.30 -29.93
C LEU A 340 -23.71 11.15 -29.05
N PHE A 341 -23.17 11.94 -28.11
CA PHE A 341 -23.95 12.89 -27.32
C PHE A 341 -24.50 14.05 -28.15
N SER A 342 -23.72 14.61 -29.10
CA SER A 342 -24.22 15.62 -30.04
C SER A 342 -25.26 15.07 -31.02
N ALA A 343 -25.20 13.79 -31.38
CA ALA A 343 -26.20 13.15 -32.24
C ALA A 343 -27.52 12.87 -31.50
N CYS A 344 -27.49 12.51 -30.21
CA CYS A 344 -28.71 12.37 -29.38
C CYS A 344 -29.41 13.70 -29.10
N LEU A 345 -28.65 14.79 -28.87
CA LEU A 345 -29.22 16.12 -28.60
C LEU A 345 -29.91 16.77 -29.83
N PHE A 346 -29.68 16.25 -31.04
CA PHE A 346 -30.32 16.75 -32.26
C PHE A 346 -31.53 15.93 -32.74
N SER A 347 -31.86 14.78 -32.12
CA SER A 347 -33.01 13.95 -32.52
C SER A 347 -34.31 14.22 -31.76
N GLU A 348 -34.33 15.10 -30.76
CA GLU A 348 -35.55 15.46 -29.99
C GLU A 348 -36.27 16.73 -30.48
N ARG A 349 -35.91 17.30 -31.64
CA ARG A 349 -36.68 18.39 -32.27
C ARG A 349 -37.09 18.04 -33.70
N ARG A 350 -38.16 17.25 -33.81
CA ARG A 350 -39.08 17.06 -34.95
C ARG A 350 -39.94 15.85 -34.51
N VAL A 351 -41.23 15.97 -34.24
CA VAL A 351 -42.37 16.27 -35.15
C VAL A 351 -43.63 16.27 -34.25
N PRO A 352 -44.79 16.85 -34.63
CA PRO A 352 -45.05 18.00 -35.51
C PRO A 352 -45.44 19.26 -34.73
#